data_AF-A0A2V9XSN9-F1
#
_entry.id   AF-A0A2V9XSN9-F1
#
_cell.length_a   1.000
_cell.length_b   1.000
_cell.length_c   1.000
_cell.angle_alpha   90.00
_cell.angle_beta   90.00
_cell.angle_gamma   90.00
#
_symmetry.space_group_name_H-M   'P 1'
#
loop_
_entity.id
_entity.type
_entity.pdbx_description
1 polymer ?
#
loop_
_entity_poly.entity_id
_entity_poly.type
_entity_poly.pdbx_seq_one_letter_code
_entity_poly.pdbx_strand_id
1 'polypeptide(L)' 'MPLQNIRDGLLVALVLRYEQDRNQFVILSKHTIDSSAARLAIAELRNAGLVEEHVRGVIRLTALGYEKYRNAPLPYAYAG' A
#
# COMPACT_ATOMS: atom_id res chain seq x y z
N MET A 1 0.76 -17.98 4.34
CA MET A 1 1.14 -16.55 4.46
C MET A 1 -0.05 -15.80 5.03
N PRO A 2 0.03 -15.27 6.27
CA PRO A 2 -1.08 -14.51 6.85
C PRO A 2 -1.30 -13.20 6.06
N LEU A 3 -2.56 -12.77 5.94
CA LEU A 3 -2.99 -11.59 5.15
C LEU A 3 -2.22 -10.30 5.52
N GLN A 4 -1.78 -10.21 6.76
CA GLN A 4 -1.05 -9.07 7.32
C GLN A 4 0.26 -8.81 6.56
N ASN A 5 1.09 -9.83 6.34
CA ASN A 5 2.36 -9.69 5.60
C ASN A 5 2.19 -9.15 4.17
N ILE A 6 1.09 -9.49 3.50
CA ILE A 6 0.82 -9.00 2.13
C ILE A 6 0.44 -7.52 2.18
N ARG A 7 -0.40 -7.13 3.15
CA ARG A 7 -0.80 -5.74 3.34
C ARG A 7 0.40 -4.87 3.71
N ASP A 8 1.22 -5.31 4.66
CA ASP A 8 2.37 -4.56 5.14
C ASP A 8 3.44 -4.43 4.04
N GLY A 9 3.74 -5.50 3.30
CA GLY A 9 4.68 -5.45 2.18
C GLY A 9 4.20 -4.53 1.04
N LEU A 10 2.89 -4.53 0.75
CA LEU A 10 2.29 -3.61 -0.21
C LEU A 10 2.42 -2.15 0.25
N LEU A 11 2.16 -1.88 1.53
CA LEU A 11 2.21 -0.54 2.09
C LEU A 11 3.63 0.01 2.11
N VAL A 12 4.63 -0.78 2.50
CA VAL A 12 6.06 -0.40 2.45
C VAL A 12 6.46 -0.01 1.02
N ALA A 13 6.06 -0.82 0.02
CA ALA A 13 6.36 -0.51 -1.37
C ALA A 13 5.71 0.81 -1.83
N LEU A 14 4.47 1.08 -1.40
CA LEU A 14 3.78 2.34 -1.70
C LEU A 14 4.41 3.55 -1.01
N VAL A 15 4.86 3.40 0.23
CA VAL A 15 5.53 4.46 0.99
C VAL A 15 6.86 4.83 0.36
N LEU A 16 7.70 3.84 0.04
CA LEU A 16 8.97 4.07 -0.66
C LEU A 16 8.77 4.81 -1.98
N ARG A 17 7.72 4.44 -2.74
CA ARG A 17 7.36 5.11 -3.99
C ARG A 17 6.86 6.54 -3.76
N TYR A 18 6.06 6.75 -2.72
CA TYR A 18 5.55 8.08 -2.34
C TYR A 18 6.67 9.02 -1.87
N GLU A 19 7.70 8.50 -1.19
CA GLU A 19 8.88 9.28 -0.80
C GLU A 19 9.73 9.70 -2.01
N GLN A 20 9.82 8.84 -3.03
CA GLN A 20 10.49 9.18 -4.29
C GLN A 20 9.69 10.18 -5.12
N ASP A 21 8.40 9.92 -5.30
CA ASP A 21 7.49 10.78 -6.06
C ASP A 21 6.06 10.65 -5.54
N ARG A 22 5.57 11.71 -4.90
CA ARG A 22 4.26 11.74 -4.22
C ARG A 22 3.07 11.63 -5.16
N ASN A 23 3.27 11.95 -6.44
CA ASN A 23 2.21 11.93 -7.44
C ASN A 23 2.25 10.68 -8.31
N GLN A 24 3.27 9.83 -8.15
CA GLN A 24 3.44 8.64 -8.97
C GLN A 24 2.49 7.52 -8.54
N PHE A 25 1.78 6.97 -9.52
CA PHE A 25 1.00 5.75 -9.34
C PHE A 25 1.90 4.52 -9.45
N VAL A 26 1.66 3.55 -8.58
CA VAL A 26 2.31 2.24 -8.59
C VAL A 26 1.44 1.26 -9.33
N ILE A 27 2.03 0.65 -10.35
CA ILE A 27 1.41 -0.45 -11.10
C ILE A 27 1.75 -1.74 -10.35
N LEU A 28 0.72 -2.38 -9.81
CA LEU A 28 0.82 -3.67 -9.16
C LEU A 28 1.05 -4.77 -10.19
N SER A 29 1.87 -5.73 -9.81
CA SER A 29 2.11 -6.90 -10.65
C SER A 29 0.83 -7.70 -10.84
N LYS A 30 0.72 -8.39 -11.99
CA LYS A 30 -0.44 -9.23 -12.30
C LYS A 30 -0.71 -10.28 -11.21
N HIS A 31 0.34 -10.81 -10.59
CA HIS A 31 0.26 -11.73 -9.46
C HIS A 31 -0.41 -11.09 -8.21
N THR A 32 -0.07 -9.84 -7.90
CA THR A 32 -0.70 -9.08 -6.81
C THR A 32 -2.17 -8.81 -7.11
N ILE A 33 -2.51 -8.46 -8.36
CA ILE A 33 -3.90 -8.21 -8.77
C ILE A 33 -4.72 -9.50 -8.75
N ASP A 34 -4.11 -10.64 -9.06
CA ASP A 34 -4.78 -11.94 -9.11
C ASP A 34 -5.07 -12.52 -7.71
N SER A 35 -4.23 -12.17 -6.73
CA SER A 35 -4.39 -12.56 -5.34
C SER A 35 -5.64 -11.93 -4.70
N SER A 36 -6.58 -12.77 -4.28
CA SER A 36 -7.80 -12.35 -3.56
C SER A 36 -7.47 -11.58 -2.27
N ALA A 37 -6.45 -12.01 -1.54
CA ALA A 37 -5.98 -11.37 -0.32
C ALA A 37 -5.44 -9.94 -0.59
N ALA A 38 -4.66 -9.76 -1.65
CA ALA A 38 -4.13 -8.45 -2.02
C ALA A 38 -5.25 -7.51 -2.51
N ARG A 39 -6.20 -8.02 -3.31
CA ARG A 39 -7.37 -7.24 -3.71
C ARG A 39 -8.21 -6.78 -2.51
N LEU A 40 -8.39 -7.64 -1.51
CA LEU A 40 -9.09 -7.28 -0.28
C LEU A 40 -8.34 -6.18 0.48
N ALA A 41 -7.03 -6.33 0.66
CA ALA A 41 -6.19 -5.32 1.32
C ALA A 41 -6.24 -3.96 0.61
N ILE A 42 -6.19 -3.94 -0.73
CA ILE A 42 -6.31 -2.70 -1.51
C ILE A 42 -7.68 -2.06 -1.30
N ALA A 43 -8.75 -2.86 -1.34
CA ALA A 43 -10.10 -2.37 -1.12
C ALA A 43 -10.28 -1.78 0.29
N GLU A 44 -9.72 -2.41 1.33
CA GLU A 44 -9.72 -1.87 2.69
C GLU A 44 -8.98 -0.54 2.79
N LEU A 45 -7.77 -0.46 2.23
CA LEU A 45 -6.97 0.77 2.23
C LEU A 45 -7.67 1.90 1.46
N ARG A 46 -8.33 1.57 0.35
CA ARG A 46 -9.09 2.53 -0.47
C ARG A 46 -10.32 3.03 0.28
N ASN A 47 -11.07 2.12 0.91
CA ASN A 47 -12.22 2.48 1.75
C ASN A 47 -11.82 3.33 2.96
N ALA A 48 -10.60 3.14 3.47
CA ALA A 48 -10.05 3.96 4.55
C ALA A 48 -9.46 5.31 4.07
N GLY A 49 -9.48 5.61 2.76
CA GLY A 49 -8.92 6.84 2.18
C GLY A 49 -7.39 6.92 2.19
N LEU A 50 -6.71 5.79 2.44
CA LEU A 50 -5.24 5.73 2.55
C LEU A 50 -4.55 5.51 1.20
N VAL A 51 -5.27 4.91 0.26
CA VAL A 51 -4.81 4.74 -1.12
C VAL A 51 -5.90 5.18 -2.09
N GLU A 52 -5.49 5.69 -3.24
CA GLU A 52 -6.37 5.92 -4.37
C GLU A 52 -6.08 4.89 -5.45
N GLU A 53 -7.12 4.25 -5.96
CA GLU A 53 -7.04 3.33 -7.10
C GLU A 53 -7.64 4.03 -8.32
N HIS A 54 -6.82 4.24 -9.36
CA HIS A 54 -7.28 4.90 -10.57
C HIS A 54 -7.90 3.90 -11.56
N VAL A 55 -7.17 2.81 -11.81
CA VAL A 55 -7.65 1.63 -12.54
C VAL A 55 -7.17 0.39 -11.79
N ARG A 56 -7.77 -0.78 -12.09
CA ARG A 56 -7.49 -2.01 -11.36
C ARG A 56 -5.99 -2.32 -11.34
N GLY A 57 -5.41 -2.32 -10.13
CA GLY A 57 -3.98 -2.56 -9.95
C GLY A 57 -3.07 -1.35 -10.17
N VAL A 58 -3.62 -0.16 -10.38
CA VAL A 58 -2.87 1.09 -10.44
C VAL A 58 -3.31 1.94 -9.25
N ILE A 59 -2.46 1.97 -8.24
CA ILE A 59 -2.77 2.59 -6.95
C ILE A 59 -1.70 3.59 -6.55
N ARG A 60 -2.08 4.62 -5.81
CA ARG A 60 -1.15 5.55 -5.16
C ARG A 60 -1.47 5.67 -3.68
N LEU A 61 -0.45 5.97 -2.88
CA LEU A 61 -0.63 6.34 -1.49
C LEU A 61 -1.17 7.78 -1.42
N THR A 62 -2.12 8.04 -0.53
CA THR A 62 -2.57 9.40 -0.24
C THR A 62 -1.68 10.03 0.84
N ALA A 63 -1.72 11.36 0.96
CA ALA A 63 -1.07 12.05 2.07
C ALA A 63 -1.52 11.50 3.44
N LEU A 64 -2.83 11.21 3.57
CA LEU A 64 -3.41 10.59 4.75
C LEU A 64 -2.84 9.18 5.00
N GLY A 65 -2.71 8.36 3.94
CA GLY A 65 -2.09 7.05 4.00
C GLY A 65 -0.64 7.10 4.49
N TYR A 66 0.11 8.06 3.97
CA TYR A 66 1.50 8.30 4.36
C TYR A 66 1.63 8.77 5.81
N GLU A 67 0.83 9.76 6.23
CA GLU A 67 0.83 10.24 7.62
C GLU A 67 0.42 9.15 8.60
N LYS A 68 -0.58 8.35 8.26
CA LYS A 68 -1.03 7.23 9.09
C LYS A 68 0.04 6.14 9.18
N TYR A 69 0.79 5.88 8.11
CA TYR A 69 1.92 4.95 8.16
C TYR A 69 3.07 5.51 9.00
N ARG A 70 3.42 6.79 8.82
CA ARG A 70 4.47 7.46 9.58
C ARG A 70 4.17 7.53 11.08
N ASN A 71 2.90 7.71 11.44
CA ASN A 71 2.43 7.75 12.84
C ASN A 71 1.99 6.39 13.38
N ALA A 72 1.90 5.35 12.54
CA ALA A 72 1.64 4.01 13.02
C ALA A 72 2.90 3.53 13.76
N PRO A 73 2.76 2.90 14.93
CA PRO A 73 3.85 2.14 15.53
C PRO A 73 4.16 0.99 14.56
N LEU A 74 5.16 1.18 13.71
CA LEU A 74 5.59 0.19 12.73
C LEU A 74 6.02 -1.07 13.48
N PRO A 75 5.41 -2.25 13.23
CA PRO A 75 5.94 -3.51 13.75
C PRO A 75 7.26 -3.90 13.08
N TYR A 76 7.68 -3.19 12.04
CA TYR A 76 8.98 -3.29 11.41
C TYR A 76 9.50 -1.87 11.14
N ALA A 77 9.98 -1.21 12.21
CA ALA A 77 11.14 -0.35 12.03
C ALA A 77 12.18 -1.20 11.29
N TYR A 78 12.72 -0.67 10.20
CA TYR A 78 13.83 -1.27 9.47
C TYR A 78 14.82 -1.89 10.46
N ALA A 79 14.82 -3.22 10.52
CA ALA A 79 15.90 -3.96 11.15
C ALA A 79 17.14 -3.63 10.32
N GLY A 80 17.94 -2.70 10.85
CA GLY A 80 19.32 -2.49 10.41
C GLY A 80 20.16 -3.73 10.70
#